data_AF-A0A7R8H2B1-F1
#
_entry.id   AF-A0A7R8H2B1-F1
#
_cell.length_a   1.000
_cell.length_b   1.000
_cell.length_c   1.000
_cell.angle_alpha   90.00
_cell.angle_beta   90.00
_cell.angle_gamma   90.00
#
_symmetry.space_group_name_H-M   'P 1'
#
loop_
_entity.id
_entity.type
_entity.pdbx_description
1 polymer ?
#
loop_
_entity_poly.entity_id
_entity_poly.type
_entity_poly.pdbx_seq_one_letter_code
_entity_poly.pdbx_strand_id
1 'polypeptide(L)'
;MKIIFNYFYIIFVVLGSCTASPQSSSCSSAHQLKIHSSEINCGVRPHAVGLTNLPALNDNRISRVIPSYALTDRCSGACDTLECVPTKIENITVHVMAVMTRYSQGEWNTVCVSLRIEKHLDCSCSCPDDEEHRSCNADPNVYYDASSCKCKCNDRIARTECLRSGKLWNERNCGCICPQSSWRPCGTGFIFDYRETCTCVRAYNLASGNSVTLAVLIMGFITLSIAGSAFYTLKFLRRRASERRRLSLRIRLREAFGSIETLDES
;
A
#
# COMPACT_ATOMS: atom_id res chain seq x y z
N MET A 1 -33.09 1.77 63.29
CA MET A 1 -33.55 0.82 62.24
C MET A 1 -33.07 1.27 60.83
N LYS A 2 -31.79 1.60 60.65
CA LYS A 2 -31.19 1.98 59.33
C LYS A 2 -29.84 1.28 59.04
N ILE A 3 -29.30 0.53 60.00
CA ILE A 3 -27.98 -0.12 59.89
C ILE A 3 -28.10 -1.57 59.37
N ILE A 4 -29.25 -2.22 59.55
CA ILE A 4 -29.47 -3.61 59.12
C ILE A 4 -29.79 -3.72 57.62
N PHE A 5 -30.36 -2.67 57.02
CA PHE A 5 -30.68 -2.65 55.58
C PHE A 5 -29.46 -2.44 54.66
N ASN A 6 -28.32 -1.99 55.21
CA ASN A 6 -27.10 -1.76 54.43
C ASN A 6 -26.28 -3.06 54.25
N TYR A 7 -26.29 -3.95 55.26
CA TYR A 7 -25.59 -5.23 55.20
C TYR A 7 -26.24 -6.22 54.22
N PHE A 8 -27.57 -6.21 54.08
CA PHE A 8 -28.27 -7.06 53.10
C PHE A 8 -28.00 -6.64 51.66
N TYR A 9 -27.74 -5.35 51.40
CA TYR A 9 -27.41 -4.85 50.07
C TYR A 9 -25.96 -5.17 49.67
N ILE A 10 -25.04 -5.26 50.63
CA ILE A 10 -23.64 -5.62 50.36
C ILE A 10 -23.49 -7.12 50.11
N ILE A 11 -24.28 -7.98 50.74
CA ILE A 11 -24.20 -9.45 50.54
C ILE A 11 -24.72 -9.89 49.15
N PHE A 12 -25.70 -9.19 48.58
CA PHE A 12 -26.20 -9.50 47.23
C PHE A 12 -25.25 -9.09 46.09
N VAL A 13 -24.33 -8.15 46.32
CA VAL A 13 -23.38 -7.70 45.31
C VAL A 13 -22.18 -8.65 45.15
N VAL A 14 -21.92 -9.53 46.13
CA VAL A 14 -20.73 -10.41 46.12
C VAL A 14 -21.00 -11.80 45.50
N LEU A 15 -22.27 -12.18 45.25
CA LEU A 15 -22.63 -13.52 44.74
C LEU A 15 -23.19 -13.54 43.30
N GLY A 16 -23.08 -12.45 42.55
CA GLY A 16 -23.78 -12.27 41.28
C GLY A 16 -22.94 -12.27 40.00
N SER A 17 -21.63 -12.48 40.08
CA SER A 17 -20.76 -12.48 38.89
C SER A 17 -20.36 -13.91 38.54
N CYS A 18 -21.22 -14.61 37.80
CA CYS A 18 -20.79 -15.77 37.02
C CYS A 18 -19.85 -15.27 35.90
N THR A 19 -18.61 -14.93 36.24
CA THR A 19 -17.55 -14.86 35.24
C THR A 19 -17.22 -16.30 34.86
N ALA A 20 -17.97 -16.85 33.89
CA ALA A 20 -17.56 -18.05 33.20
C ALA A 20 -16.27 -17.72 32.43
N SER A 21 -15.14 -17.87 33.11
CA SER A 21 -13.83 -17.82 32.45
C SER A 21 -13.81 -18.98 31.46
N PRO A 22 -13.54 -18.75 30.16
CA PRO A 22 -13.43 -19.85 29.21
C PRO A 22 -12.29 -20.76 29.68
N GLN A 23 -12.62 -21.94 30.22
CA GLN A 23 -11.64 -22.96 30.52
C GLN A 23 -11.16 -23.53 29.20
N SER A 24 -9.94 -23.15 28.79
CA SER A 24 -9.28 -23.71 27.61
C SER A 24 -8.82 -25.15 27.92
N SER A 25 -9.70 -26.14 27.72
CA SER A 25 -9.33 -27.55 27.75
C SER A 25 -8.91 -28.05 26.37
N SER A 26 -7.95 -28.96 26.29
CA SER A 26 -7.59 -29.63 25.04
C SER A 26 -8.74 -30.49 24.52
N CYS A 27 -9.11 -30.34 23.25
CA CYS A 27 -10.13 -31.19 22.62
C CYS A 27 -9.60 -32.61 22.37
N SER A 28 -10.36 -33.63 22.76
CA SER A 28 -10.07 -35.03 22.36
C SER A 28 -10.29 -35.22 20.86
N SER A 29 -9.65 -36.21 20.24
CA SER A 29 -9.77 -36.47 18.79
C SER A 29 -11.22 -36.73 18.36
N ALA A 30 -12.01 -37.43 19.17
CA ALA A 30 -13.44 -37.64 18.91
C ALA A 30 -14.24 -36.33 18.97
N HIS A 31 -13.88 -35.43 19.88
CA HIS A 31 -14.51 -34.12 19.97
C HIS A 31 -14.15 -33.23 18.77
N GLN A 32 -12.88 -33.24 18.35
CA GLN A 32 -12.42 -32.53 17.16
C GLN A 32 -13.18 -32.99 15.90
N LEU A 33 -13.30 -34.31 15.69
CA LEU A 33 -14.04 -34.87 14.56
C LEU A 33 -15.51 -34.46 14.56
N LYS A 34 -16.15 -34.42 15.74
CA LYS A 34 -17.55 -33.98 15.88
C LYS A 34 -17.73 -32.49 15.57
N ILE A 35 -16.77 -31.65 15.98
CA ILE A 35 -16.79 -30.22 15.67
C ILE A 35 -16.63 -30.03 14.15
N HIS A 36 -15.62 -30.66 13.57
CA HIS A 36 -15.33 -30.57 12.14
C HIS A 36 -16.49 -31.10 11.28
N SER A 37 -17.19 -32.16 11.71
CA SER A 37 -18.34 -32.67 10.97
C SER A 37 -19.59 -31.80 11.07
N SER A 38 -19.65 -30.90 12.06
CA SER A 38 -20.72 -29.91 12.21
C SER A 38 -20.47 -28.61 11.46
N GLU A 39 -19.31 -28.49 10.81
CA GLU A 39 -18.95 -27.29 10.06
C GLU A 39 -19.85 -27.09 8.84
N ILE A 40 -20.29 -25.85 8.66
CA ILE A 40 -21.19 -25.47 7.57
C ILE A 40 -20.33 -25.16 6.36
N ASN A 41 -20.16 -26.13 5.45
CA ASN A 41 -19.41 -25.94 4.21
C ASN A 41 -20.02 -24.85 3.32
N CYS A 42 -19.20 -24.24 2.45
CA CYS A 42 -19.67 -23.32 1.43
C CYS A 42 -20.77 -23.94 0.55
N GLY A 43 -21.89 -23.23 0.39
CA GLY A 43 -23.03 -23.68 -0.39
C GLY A 43 -24.19 -22.68 -0.42
N VAL A 44 -25.16 -22.96 -1.27
CA VAL A 44 -26.38 -22.16 -1.44
C VAL A 44 -27.33 -22.40 -0.27
N ARG A 45 -27.78 -21.33 0.40
CA ARG A 45 -28.76 -21.40 1.50
C ARG A 45 -29.76 -20.23 1.44
N PRO A 46 -30.96 -20.40 2.00
CA PRO A 46 -31.93 -19.32 2.12
C PRO A 46 -31.41 -18.18 3.00
N HIS A 47 -31.51 -16.95 2.51
CA HIS A 47 -31.05 -15.73 3.18
C HIS A 47 -32.06 -14.60 3.04
N ALA A 48 -32.29 -13.84 4.12
CA ALA A 48 -33.20 -12.71 4.13
C ALA A 48 -32.49 -11.44 3.66
N VAL A 49 -32.83 -10.94 2.47
CA VAL A 49 -32.26 -9.73 1.88
C VAL A 49 -33.18 -8.54 2.16
N GLY A 50 -32.62 -7.47 2.73
CA GLY A 50 -33.33 -6.22 2.98
C GLY A 50 -33.63 -5.47 1.68
N LEU A 51 -34.87 -4.97 1.53
CA LEU A 51 -35.35 -4.32 0.30
C LEU A 51 -35.35 -2.79 0.39
N THR A 52 -35.16 -2.22 1.58
CA THR A 52 -35.34 -0.78 1.83
C THR A 52 -34.26 0.11 1.19
N ASN A 53 -33.03 -0.38 1.01
CA ASN A 53 -31.88 0.41 0.55
C ASN A 53 -31.52 0.17 -0.92
N LEU A 54 -32.42 -0.42 -1.70
CA LEU A 54 -32.14 -0.70 -3.10
C LEU A 54 -32.20 0.59 -3.94
N PRO A 55 -31.32 0.77 -4.94
CA PRO A 55 -31.29 1.98 -5.77
C PRO A 55 -32.62 2.34 -6.43
N ALA A 56 -33.43 1.32 -6.77
CA ALA A 56 -34.77 1.49 -7.34
C ALA A 56 -35.79 2.14 -6.38
N LEU A 57 -35.48 2.23 -5.09
CA LEU A 57 -36.32 2.81 -4.04
C LEU A 57 -35.66 4.03 -3.37
N ASN A 58 -34.62 4.60 -3.98
CA ASN A 58 -33.91 5.78 -3.47
C ASN A 58 -34.71 7.08 -3.70
N ASP A 59 -35.93 7.13 -3.19
CA ASP A 59 -36.82 8.28 -3.24
C ASP A 59 -37.21 8.68 -1.81
N ASN A 60 -36.86 9.91 -1.42
CA ASN A 60 -37.13 10.48 -0.10
C ASN A 60 -38.64 10.58 0.23
N ARG A 61 -39.51 10.36 -0.75
CA ARG A 61 -40.96 10.27 -0.56
C ARG A 61 -41.42 8.91 -0.03
N ILE A 62 -40.56 7.88 -0.02
CA ILE A 62 -40.92 6.54 0.45
C ILE A 62 -40.66 6.47 1.96
N SER A 63 -41.72 6.25 2.74
CA SER A 63 -41.66 6.11 4.20
C SER A 63 -41.40 4.68 4.66
N ARG A 64 -41.91 3.70 3.91
CA ARG A 64 -41.87 2.27 4.26
C ARG A 64 -41.98 1.41 3.02
N VAL A 65 -41.33 0.25 3.05
CA VAL A 65 -41.43 -0.80 2.02
C VAL A 65 -41.97 -2.07 2.68
N ILE A 66 -42.97 -2.69 2.06
CA ILE A 66 -43.63 -3.91 2.55
C ILE A 66 -43.60 -4.97 1.43
N PRO A 67 -43.06 -6.17 1.68
CA PRO A 67 -42.27 -6.54 2.86
C PRO A 67 -40.93 -5.80 2.90
N SER A 68 -40.31 -5.69 4.07
CA SER A 68 -38.97 -5.08 4.20
C SER A 68 -37.83 -6.05 3.87
N TYR A 69 -38.12 -7.35 3.83
CA TYR A 69 -37.18 -8.41 3.49
C TYR A 69 -37.81 -9.37 2.47
N ALA A 70 -36.99 -9.92 1.59
CA ALA A 70 -37.32 -11.07 0.76
C ALA A 70 -36.39 -12.24 1.07
N LEU A 71 -36.91 -13.46 0.99
CA LEU A 71 -36.11 -14.67 1.06
C LEU A 71 -35.55 -15.00 -0.32
N THR A 72 -34.23 -15.11 -0.44
CA THR A 72 -33.56 -15.54 -1.67
C THR A 72 -32.40 -16.47 -1.33
N ASP A 73 -31.95 -17.23 -2.31
CA ASP A 73 -30.83 -18.14 -2.15
C ASP A 73 -29.51 -17.36 -2.28
N ARG A 74 -28.63 -17.47 -1.27
CA ARG A 74 -27.31 -16.83 -1.24
C ARG A 74 -26.23 -17.83 -0.82
N CYS A 75 -25.00 -17.56 -1.24
CA CYS A 75 -23.84 -18.33 -0.82
C CYS A 75 -23.52 -18.01 0.64
N SER A 76 -23.28 -19.06 1.41
CA SER A 76 -22.92 -18.97 2.83
C SER A 76 -22.13 -20.21 3.23
N GLY A 77 -21.55 -20.17 4.43
CA GLY A 77 -20.72 -21.25 4.95
C GLY A 77 -19.25 -20.85 5.02
N ALA A 78 -18.43 -21.81 5.42
CA ALA A 78 -17.01 -21.66 5.67
C ALA A 78 -16.18 -22.22 4.52
N CYS A 79 -15.00 -21.63 4.37
CA CYS A 79 -13.87 -22.04 3.55
C CYS A 79 -12.61 -21.80 4.39
N ASP A 80 -11.57 -22.62 4.23
CA ASP A 80 -10.37 -22.53 5.08
C ASP A 80 -9.58 -21.22 4.91
N THR A 81 -9.16 -20.93 3.67
CA THR A 81 -8.32 -19.77 3.33
C THR A 81 -8.94 -18.83 2.30
N LEU A 82 -10.08 -19.23 1.74
CA LEU A 82 -10.79 -18.55 0.66
C LEU A 82 -12.14 -18.03 1.17
N GLU A 83 -12.92 -17.40 0.29
CA GLU A 83 -14.26 -16.94 0.60
C GLU A 83 -15.31 -17.77 -0.14
N CYS A 84 -16.50 -17.89 0.44
CA CYS A 84 -17.61 -18.58 -0.20
C CYS A 84 -18.34 -17.62 -1.14
N VAL A 85 -18.06 -17.72 -2.43
CA VAL A 85 -18.55 -16.79 -3.46
C VAL A 85 -19.46 -17.49 -4.48
N PRO A 86 -20.39 -16.77 -5.12
CA PRO A 86 -21.24 -17.35 -6.16
C PRO A 86 -20.48 -17.60 -7.45
N THR A 87 -20.64 -18.80 -8.02
CA THR A 87 -20.16 -19.15 -9.37
C THR A 87 -21.22 -18.88 -10.42
N LYS A 88 -22.50 -18.97 -10.04
CA LYS A 88 -23.64 -18.75 -10.92
C LYS A 88 -24.71 -17.91 -10.22
N ILE A 89 -25.11 -16.84 -10.90
CA ILE A 89 -26.03 -15.83 -10.40
C ILE A 89 -27.23 -15.70 -11.34
N GLU A 90 -28.41 -15.53 -10.77
CA GLU A 90 -29.66 -15.19 -11.47
C GLU A 90 -30.33 -14.01 -10.79
N ASN A 91 -30.97 -13.12 -11.55
CA ASN A 91 -31.74 -12.01 -11.00
C ASN A 91 -33.22 -12.34 -11.02
N ILE A 92 -33.84 -12.44 -9.84
CA ILE A 92 -35.27 -12.66 -9.68
C ILE A 92 -36.01 -11.35 -9.43
N THR A 93 -37.29 -11.30 -9.78
CA THR A 93 -38.13 -10.13 -9.55
C THR A 93 -39.03 -10.35 -8.35
N VAL A 94 -39.05 -9.38 -7.42
CA VAL A 94 -39.91 -9.36 -6.25
C VAL A 94 -40.79 -8.12 -6.30
N HIS A 95 -42.09 -8.30 -6.05
CA HIS A 95 -43.02 -7.19 -5.98
C HIS A 95 -43.14 -6.69 -4.53
N VAL A 96 -43.00 -5.38 -4.36
CA VAL A 96 -43.13 -4.72 -3.06
C VAL A 96 -44.14 -3.58 -3.14
N MET A 97 -44.65 -3.20 -1.98
CA MET A 97 -45.46 -2.01 -1.79
C MET A 97 -44.65 -0.92 -1.10
N ALA A 98 -44.50 0.22 -1.74
CA ALA A 98 -43.88 1.42 -1.19
C ALA A 98 -44.96 2.37 -0.67
N VAL A 99 -44.90 2.71 0.62
CA VAL A 99 -45.81 3.65 1.28
C VAL A 99 -45.22 5.05 1.16
N MET A 100 -45.90 5.96 0.48
CA MET A 100 -45.44 7.34 0.30
C MET A 100 -45.75 8.20 1.52
N THR A 101 -44.91 9.20 1.79
CA THR A 101 -45.03 10.15 2.89
C THR A 101 -46.16 11.17 2.72
N ARG A 102 -46.71 11.32 1.50
CA ARG A 102 -47.79 12.29 1.23
C ARG A 102 -49.12 11.77 1.76
N TYR A 103 -49.56 12.36 2.87
CA TYR A 103 -50.86 12.14 3.48
C TYR A 103 -51.89 13.08 2.83
N SER A 104 -52.58 12.64 1.78
CA SER A 104 -53.74 13.35 1.25
C SER A 104 -55.01 12.70 1.77
N GLN A 105 -55.71 13.38 2.69
CA GLN A 105 -57.09 13.08 3.09
C GLN A 105 -57.36 11.69 3.72
N GLY A 106 -56.44 11.17 4.53
CA GLY A 106 -56.71 10.01 5.40
C GLY A 106 -56.31 8.65 4.82
N GLU A 107 -55.87 8.58 3.56
CA GLU A 107 -55.39 7.35 2.94
C GLU A 107 -53.89 7.43 2.66
N TRP A 108 -53.17 6.37 3.03
CA TRP A 108 -51.75 6.23 2.70
C TRP A 108 -51.62 5.97 1.20
N ASN A 109 -50.90 6.82 0.47
CA ASN A 109 -50.64 6.57 -0.93
C ASN A 109 -49.60 5.43 -1.08
N THR A 110 -50.03 4.29 -1.62
CA THR A 110 -49.19 3.10 -1.83
C THR A 110 -48.93 2.87 -3.30
N VAL A 111 -47.67 2.58 -3.64
CA VAL A 111 -47.26 2.25 -5.02
C VAL A 111 -46.61 0.87 -5.06
N CYS A 112 -47.03 0.06 -6.02
CA CYS A 112 -46.43 -1.25 -6.28
C CYS A 112 -45.16 -1.07 -7.12
N VAL A 113 -44.06 -1.67 -6.68
CA VAL A 113 -42.75 -1.59 -7.33
C VAL A 113 -42.21 -3.00 -7.53
N SER A 114 -41.63 -3.25 -8.69
CA SER A 114 -40.92 -4.50 -9.00
C SER A 114 -39.43 -4.30 -8.78
N LEU A 115 -38.84 -5.04 -7.87
CA LEU A 115 -37.41 -5.01 -7.55
C LEU A 115 -36.72 -6.22 -8.13
N ARG A 116 -35.53 -6.02 -8.68
CA ARG A 116 -34.66 -7.13 -9.08
C ARG A 116 -33.67 -7.39 -7.95
N ILE A 117 -33.68 -8.61 -7.43
CA ILE A 117 -32.72 -9.05 -6.42
C ILE A 117 -31.94 -10.26 -6.94
N GLU A 118 -30.73 -10.39 -6.43
CA GLU A 118 -29.82 -11.43 -6.82
C GLU A 118 -30.12 -12.75 -6.08
N LYS A 119 -30.06 -13.85 -6.82
CA LYS A 119 -30.22 -15.23 -6.38
C LYS A 119 -29.00 -16.02 -6.82
N HIS A 120 -28.35 -16.71 -5.90
CA HIS A 120 -27.19 -17.55 -6.20
C HIS A 120 -27.69 -18.97 -6.52
N LEU A 121 -27.21 -19.52 -7.64
CA LEU A 121 -27.56 -20.86 -8.10
C LEU A 121 -26.50 -21.89 -7.75
N ASP A 122 -25.25 -21.45 -7.59
CA ASP A 122 -24.11 -22.29 -7.25
C ASP A 122 -23.01 -21.48 -6.55
N CYS A 123 -22.21 -22.15 -5.72
CA CYS A 123 -21.21 -21.52 -4.86
C CYS A 123 -19.91 -22.34 -4.85
N SER A 124 -18.77 -21.65 -4.74
CA SER A 124 -17.48 -22.30 -4.52
C SER A 124 -16.60 -21.49 -3.58
N CYS A 125 -15.60 -22.15 -3.01
CA CYS A 125 -14.52 -21.48 -2.30
C CYS A 125 -13.55 -20.90 -3.34
N SER A 126 -13.62 -19.60 -3.58
CA SER A 126 -12.67 -18.90 -4.43
C SER A 126 -12.49 -17.47 -3.96
N CYS A 127 -11.57 -16.75 -4.60
CA CYS A 127 -11.38 -15.36 -4.27
C CYS A 127 -12.50 -14.49 -4.85
N PRO A 128 -12.95 -13.46 -4.10
CA PRO A 128 -13.82 -12.44 -4.65
C PRO A 128 -13.17 -11.78 -5.86
N ASP A 129 -13.97 -11.50 -6.88
CA ASP A 129 -13.54 -10.79 -8.08
C ASP A 129 -13.66 -9.28 -7.82
N ASP A 130 -12.82 -8.78 -6.92
CA ASP A 130 -12.81 -7.39 -6.46
C ASP A 130 -11.80 -6.52 -7.23
N GLU A 131 -11.93 -5.19 -7.07
CA GLU A 131 -10.98 -4.27 -7.69
C GLU A 131 -9.55 -4.48 -7.17
N GLU A 132 -9.40 -4.94 -5.92
CA GLU A 132 -8.09 -5.23 -5.31
C GLU A 132 -7.39 -6.36 -6.09
N HIS A 133 -8.07 -7.49 -6.34
CA HIS A 133 -7.59 -8.58 -7.19
C HIS A 133 -7.05 -8.08 -8.53
N ARG A 134 -7.81 -7.20 -9.20
CA ARG A 134 -7.43 -6.66 -10.51
C ARG A 134 -6.26 -5.68 -10.42
N SER A 135 -6.15 -4.95 -9.31
CA SER A 135 -5.11 -3.94 -9.11
C SER A 135 -3.74 -4.51 -8.74
N CYS A 136 -3.65 -5.76 -8.24
CA CYS A 136 -2.37 -6.35 -7.82
C CYS A 136 -1.34 -6.40 -8.95
N ASN A 137 -1.78 -6.51 -10.21
CA ASN A 137 -0.88 -6.64 -11.36
C ASN A 137 -0.43 -5.29 -11.94
N ALA A 138 -0.77 -4.17 -11.30
CA ALA A 138 -0.35 -2.84 -11.75
C ALA A 138 1.14 -2.55 -11.42
N ASP A 139 1.68 -3.13 -10.35
CA ASP A 139 3.10 -3.04 -9.99
C ASP A 139 3.81 -4.36 -10.37
N PRO A 140 4.88 -4.33 -11.17
CA PRO A 140 5.63 -5.54 -11.54
C PRO A 140 6.27 -6.27 -10.35
N ASN A 141 6.39 -5.63 -9.19
CA ASN A 141 6.95 -6.23 -7.97
C ASN A 141 5.91 -6.98 -7.13
N VAL A 142 4.64 -6.93 -7.53
CA VAL A 142 3.51 -7.55 -6.83
C VAL A 142 2.90 -8.64 -7.72
N TYR A 143 2.44 -9.73 -7.10
CA TYR A 143 1.68 -10.78 -7.77
C TYR A 143 0.47 -11.17 -6.92
N TYR A 144 -0.61 -11.60 -7.58
CA TYR A 144 -1.77 -12.11 -6.88
C TYR A 144 -1.57 -13.56 -6.44
N ASP A 145 -1.74 -13.85 -5.15
CA ASP A 145 -1.73 -15.21 -4.62
C ASP A 145 -3.16 -15.75 -4.47
N ALA A 146 -3.56 -16.59 -5.41
CA ALA A 146 -4.87 -17.22 -5.45
C ALA A 146 -5.17 -18.12 -4.24
N SER A 147 -4.16 -18.59 -3.51
CA SER A 147 -4.37 -19.45 -2.33
C SER A 147 -4.80 -18.69 -1.07
N SER A 148 -4.47 -17.39 -1.01
CA SER A 148 -4.76 -16.53 0.14
C SER A 148 -5.54 -15.27 -0.23
N CYS A 149 -5.98 -15.16 -1.48
CA CYS A 149 -6.72 -14.04 -2.05
C CYS A 149 -6.10 -12.66 -1.79
N LYS A 150 -4.77 -12.59 -1.81
CA LYS A 150 -4.03 -11.37 -1.44
C LYS A 150 -2.93 -11.07 -2.45
N CYS A 151 -2.68 -9.79 -2.68
CA CYS A 151 -1.45 -9.36 -3.34
C CYS A 151 -0.24 -9.71 -2.45
N LYS A 152 0.82 -10.26 -3.04
CA LYS A 152 2.10 -10.54 -2.39
C LYS A 152 3.24 -9.95 -3.18
N CYS A 153 4.29 -9.54 -2.48
CA CYS A 153 5.50 -9.05 -3.12
C CYS A 153 6.38 -10.18 -3.64
N ASN A 154 6.99 -9.96 -4.81
CA ASN A 154 7.85 -10.93 -5.47
C ASN A 154 9.21 -11.08 -4.77
N ASP A 155 9.74 -9.99 -4.20
CA ASP A 155 11.04 -9.99 -3.53
C ASP A 155 10.99 -10.63 -2.13
N ARG A 156 11.09 -11.96 -2.12
CA ARG A 156 11.15 -12.76 -0.90
C ARG A 156 12.43 -12.55 -0.09
N ILE A 157 13.53 -12.17 -0.75
CA ILE A 157 14.83 -11.97 -0.08
C ILE A 157 14.77 -10.69 0.73
N ALA A 158 14.32 -9.58 0.13
CA ALA A 158 14.12 -8.31 0.82
C ALA A 158 13.14 -8.45 1.99
N ARG A 159 12.05 -9.21 1.80
CA ARG A 159 11.12 -9.53 2.88
C ARG A 159 11.79 -10.24 4.04
N THR A 160 12.56 -11.29 3.75
CA THR A 160 13.21 -12.09 4.79
C THR A 160 14.23 -11.25 5.57
N GLU A 161 15.02 -10.44 4.86
CA GLU A 161 16.01 -9.56 5.48
C GLU A 161 15.36 -8.46 6.32
N CYS A 162 14.24 -7.91 5.86
CA CYS A 162 13.43 -6.96 6.60
C CYS A 162 12.94 -7.55 7.94
N LEU A 163 12.34 -8.74 7.90
CA LEU A 163 11.83 -9.42 9.09
C LEU A 163 12.98 -9.80 10.04
N ARG A 164 14.12 -10.26 9.51
CA ARG A 164 15.32 -10.56 10.29
C ARG A 164 15.87 -9.34 11.02
N SER A 165 15.70 -8.16 10.44
CA SER A 165 16.08 -6.88 11.02
C SER A 165 15.12 -6.35 12.09
N GLY A 166 14.07 -7.12 12.44
CA GLY A 166 13.06 -6.72 13.43
C GLY A 166 12.08 -5.66 12.94
N LYS A 167 12.03 -5.43 11.62
CA LYS A 167 11.10 -4.50 10.97
C LYS A 167 9.88 -5.26 10.44
N LEU A 168 8.86 -4.51 10.01
CA LEU A 168 7.63 -5.06 9.44
C LEU A 168 7.67 -4.97 7.91
N TRP A 169 7.25 -6.03 7.24
CA TRP A 169 7.07 -6.02 5.79
C TRP A 169 5.68 -5.51 5.43
N ASN A 170 5.62 -4.54 4.51
CA ASN A 170 4.36 -4.02 4.01
C ASN A 170 4.11 -4.55 2.59
N GLU A 171 3.07 -5.39 2.45
CA GLU A 171 2.71 -6.05 1.19
C GLU A 171 2.13 -5.09 0.15
N ARG A 172 1.64 -3.90 0.53
CA ARG A 172 1.10 -2.93 -0.45
C ARG A 172 2.18 -2.16 -1.18
N ASN A 173 3.33 -1.93 -0.55
CA ASN A 173 4.41 -1.12 -1.11
C ASN A 173 5.70 -1.89 -1.33
N CYS A 174 5.67 -3.21 -1.11
CA CYS A 174 6.81 -4.12 -1.19
C CYS A 174 8.06 -3.57 -0.52
N GLY A 175 7.86 -3.05 0.68
CA GLY A 175 8.88 -2.32 1.41
C GLY A 175 8.92 -2.70 2.87
N CYS A 176 10.10 -2.50 3.44
CA CYS A 176 10.32 -2.63 4.85
C CYS A 176 9.91 -1.33 5.58
N ILE A 177 9.15 -1.46 6.66
CA ILE A 177 8.70 -0.35 7.49
C ILE A 177 9.04 -0.58 8.96
N CYS A 178 9.30 0.50 9.66
CA CYS A 178 9.58 0.47 11.09
C CYS A 178 8.31 0.14 11.88
N PRO A 179 8.40 -0.71 12.92
CA PRO A 179 7.26 -1.06 13.75
C PRO A 179 6.70 0.18 14.44
N GLN A 180 5.37 0.24 14.61
CA GLN A 180 4.72 1.39 15.25
C GLN A 180 5.23 1.64 16.67
N SER A 181 5.68 0.60 17.38
CA SER A 181 6.28 0.70 18.71
C SER A 181 7.57 1.51 18.74
N SER A 182 8.30 1.63 17.62
CA SER A 182 9.51 2.46 17.56
C SER A 182 9.22 3.93 17.23
N TRP A 183 7.98 4.26 16.86
CA TRP A 183 7.63 5.61 16.43
C TRP A 183 7.68 6.55 17.63
N ARG A 184 8.39 7.67 17.47
CA ARG A 184 8.54 8.69 18.49
C ARG A 184 8.65 10.07 17.88
N PRO A 185 8.14 11.12 18.56
CA PRO A 185 8.37 12.48 18.13
C PRO A 185 9.86 12.81 18.18
N CYS A 186 10.35 13.49 17.15
CA CYS A 186 11.74 13.95 17.07
C CYS A 186 11.82 15.43 17.46
N GLY A 187 12.95 15.84 18.05
CA GLY A 187 13.23 17.24 18.35
C GLY A 187 13.45 18.10 17.09
N THR A 188 13.57 19.41 17.28
CA THR A 188 13.70 20.38 16.18
C THR A 188 14.88 20.06 15.25
N GLY A 189 14.61 20.00 13.94
CA GLY A 189 15.61 19.68 12.91
C GLY A 189 15.82 18.19 12.65
N PHE A 190 15.10 17.31 13.35
CA PHE A 190 15.12 15.87 13.13
C PHE A 190 13.75 15.36 12.66
N ILE A 191 13.77 14.33 11.82
CA ILE A 191 12.60 13.63 11.31
C ILE A 191 12.79 12.14 11.59
N PHE A 192 11.71 11.48 12.01
CA PHE A 192 11.73 10.04 12.22
C PHE A 192 11.77 9.33 10.86
N ASP A 193 12.73 8.45 10.68
CA ASP A 193 12.85 7.64 9.49
C ASP A 193 12.04 6.35 9.64
N TYR A 194 10.94 6.26 8.90
CA TYR A 194 9.98 5.16 8.96
C TYR A 194 10.39 3.92 8.16
N ARG A 195 11.52 3.94 7.44
CA ARG A 195 11.92 2.85 6.53
C ARG A 195 13.28 2.27 6.86
N GLU A 196 14.32 3.09 6.95
CA GLU A 196 15.71 2.60 6.99
C GLU A 196 16.26 2.44 8.40
N THR A 197 16.22 3.50 9.21
CA THR A 197 16.93 3.50 10.50
C THR A 197 16.01 3.33 11.71
N CYS A 198 14.71 3.57 11.58
CA CYS A 198 13.75 3.56 12.70
C CYS A 198 14.16 4.47 13.86
N THR A 199 14.86 5.57 13.54
CA THR A 199 15.34 6.56 14.51
C THR A 199 15.13 7.98 13.98
N CYS A 200 15.36 8.96 14.86
CA CYS A 200 15.35 10.36 14.48
C CYS A 200 16.66 10.70 13.77
N VAL A 201 16.58 10.99 12.48
CA VAL A 201 17.71 11.43 11.67
C VAL A 201 17.55 12.91 11.32
N ARG A 202 18.64 13.60 11.01
CA ARG A 202 18.57 15.01 10.61
C ARG A 202 17.81 15.13 9.29
N ALA A 203 16.96 16.15 9.17
CA ALA A 203 16.07 16.31 8.01
C ALA A 203 16.81 16.31 6.65
N TYR A 204 18.04 16.86 6.59
CA TYR A 204 18.82 16.89 5.34
C TYR A 204 19.32 15.50 4.88
N ASN A 205 19.40 14.51 5.77
CA ASN A 205 19.81 13.14 5.41
C ASN A 205 18.71 12.36 4.68
N LEU A 206 17.43 12.69 4.87
CA LEU A 206 16.35 12.02 4.11
C LEU A 206 16.29 12.51 2.65
N ALA A 207 16.75 13.74 2.38
CA ALA A 207 16.81 14.30 1.04
C ALA A 207 17.99 13.75 0.22
N SER A 208 18.93 13.03 0.84
CA SER A 208 20.25 12.75 0.27
C SER A 208 20.39 11.45 -0.50
N GLY A 209 19.28 10.77 -0.87
CA GLY A 209 19.34 9.54 -1.67
C GLY A 209 20.09 9.69 -3.01
N ASN A 210 20.21 10.91 -3.53
CA ASN A 210 20.90 11.23 -4.80
C ASN A 210 22.03 12.27 -4.64
N SER A 211 22.30 12.76 -3.43
CA SER A 211 23.21 13.92 -3.24
C SER A 211 24.69 13.57 -3.39
N VAL A 212 25.09 12.34 -3.05
CA VAL A 212 26.48 11.88 -3.19
C VAL A 212 26.85 11.78 -4.68
N THR A 213 25.95 11.27 -5.51
CA THR A 213 26.14 11.15 -6.96
C THR A 213 26.31 12.52 -7.62
N LEU A 214 25.50 13.50 -7.23
CA LEU A 214 25.62 14.88 -7.71
C LEU A 214 26.94 15.53 -7.29
N ALA A 215 27.37 15.33 -6.04
CA ALA A 215 28.64 15.86 -5.56
C ALA A 215 29.84 15.29 -6.33
N VAL A 216 29.84 13.98 -6.62
CA VAL A 216 30.91 13.32 -7.40
C VAL A 216 30.93 13.85 -8.84
N LEU A 217 29.77 14.03 -9.47
CA LEU A 217 29.68 14.60 -10.82
C LEU A 217 30.22 16.02 -10.88
N ILE A 218 29.80 16.87 -9.93
CA ILE A 218 30.26 18.28 -9.86
C ILE A 218 31.78 18.34 -9.67
N MET A 219 32.34 17.52 -8.76
CA MET A 219 33.78 17.46 -8.55
C MET A 219 34.52 16.96 -9.80
N GLY A 220 33.98 15.97 -10.50
CA GLY A 220 34.53 15.50 -11.77
C GLY A 220 34.59 16.60 -12.84
N PHE A 221 33.51 17.36 -13.03
CA PHE A 221 33.51 18.49 -13.96
C PHE A 221 34.53 19.57 -13.60
N ILE A 222 34.64 19.93 -12.32
CA ILE A 222 35.63 20.92 -11.86
C ILE A 222 37.06 20.45 -12.17
N THR A 223 37.39 19.19 -11.91
CA THR A 223 38.73 18.65 -12.19
C THR A 223 39.05 18.63 -13.69
N LEU A 224 38.09 18.27 -14.54
CA LEU A 224 38.27 18.27 -16.00
C LEU A 224 38.43 19.70 -16.55
N SER A 225 37.68 20.66 -16.04
CA SER A 225 37.83 22.07 -16.40
C SER A 225 39.21 22.60 -16.02
N ILE A 226 39.68 22.35 -14.79
CA ILE A 226 41.00 22.81 -14.34
C ILE A 226 42.12 22.16 -15.16
N ALA A 227 42.07 20.84 -15.36
CA ALA A 227 43.07 20.12 -16.15
C ALA A 227 43.07 20.57 -17.63
N GLY A 228 41.89 20.78 -18.21
CA GLY A 228 41.74 21.30 -19.57
C GLY A 228 42.31 22.70 -19.73
N SER A 229 42.00 23.61 -18.78
CA SER A 229 42.56 24.96 -18.76
C SER A 229 44.08 24.96 -18.60
N ALA A 230 44.63 24.13 -17.70
CA ALA A 230 46.08 23.99 -17.53
C ALA A 230 46.77 23.43 -18.78
N PHE A 231 46.16 22.42 -19.43
CA PHE A 231 46.69 21.88 -20.68
C PHE A 231 46.65 22.91 -21.81
N TYR A 232 45.57 23.68 -21.91
CA TYR A 232 45.42 24.74 -22.91
C TYR A 232 46.48 25.84 -22.73
N THR A 233 46.69 26.31 -21.50
CA THR A 233 47.71 27.33 -21.20
C THR A 233 49.13 26.81 -21.45
N LEU A 234 49.45 25.58 -21.04
CA LEU A 234 50.74 24.96 -21.32
C LEU A 234 51.00 24.78 -22.82
N LYS A 235 49.99 24.35 -23.59
CA LYS A 235 50.09 24.22 -25.04
C LYS A 235 50.27 25.58 -25.72
N PHE A 236 49.57 26.61 -25.24
CA PHE A 236 49.70 27.98 -25.72
C PHE A 236 51.09 28.56 -25.46
N LEU A 237 51.61 28.38 -24.24
CA LEU A 237 52.96 28.81 -23.87
C LEU A 237 54.04 28.07 -24.67
N ARG A 238 53.90 26.74 -24.86
CA ARG A 238 54.80 25.95 -25.72
C ARG A 238 54.81 26.44 -27.17
N ARG A 239 53.64 26.75 -27.74
CA ARG A 239 53.54 27.33 -29.10
C ARG A 239 54.27 28.67 -29.18
N ARG A 240 54.04 29.58 -28.23
CA ARG A 240 54.74 30.87 -28.17
C ARG A 240 56.25 30.72 -28.01
N ALA A 241 56.73 29.78 -27.18
CA ALA A 241 58.14 29.50 -27.01
C ALA A 241 58.78 28.91 -28.29
N SER A 242 58.07 28.04 -29.00
CA SER A 242 58.51 27.48 -30.28
C SER A 242 58.65 28.54 -31.36
N GLU A 243 57.68 29.47 -31.47
CA GLU A 243 57.76 30.60 -32.40
C GLU A 243 58.93 31.53 -32.09
N ARG A 244 59.17 31.86 -30.80
CA ARG A 244 60.35 32.66 -30.40
C ARG A 244 61.67 32.00 -30.80
N ARG A 245 61.81 30.68 -30.62
CA ARG A 245 63.01 29.92 -31.02
C ARG A 245 63.23 29.93 -32.54
N ARG A 246 62.17 29.81 -33.32
CA ARG A 246 62.23 29.90 -34.80
C ARG A 246 62.67 31.28 -35.26
N LEU A 247 62.15 32.34 -34.64
CA LEU A 247 62.55 33.71 -34.96
C LEU A 247 64.01 33.98 -34.60
N SER A 248 64.50 33.53 -33.43
CA SER A 248 65.91 33.69 -33.06
C SER A 248 66.87 32.94 -34.00
N LEU A 249 66.47 31.76 -34.49
CA LEU A 249 67.26 31.01 -35.47
C LEU A 249 67.32 31.74 -36.82
N ARG A 250 66.20 32.34 -37.27
CA ARG A 250 66.17 33.14 -38.51
C ARG A 250 67.04 34.39 -38.42
N ILE A 251 67.04 35.08 -37.28
CA ILE A 251 67.89 36.27 -37.07
C ILE A 251 69.37 35.86 -37.11
N ARG A 252 69.76 34.81 -36.37
CA ARG A 252 71.14 34.30 -36.37
C ARG A 252 71.62 33.82 -37.74
N LEU A 253 70.76 33.15 -38.50
CA LEU A 253 71.08 32.73 -39.88
C LEU A 253 71.27 33.94 -40.80
N ARG A 254 70.46 35.00 -40.64
CA ARG A 254 70.60 36.23 -41.44
C ARG A 254 71.90 36.97 -41.12
N GLU A 255 72.29 37.04 -39.85
CA GLU A 255 73.58 37.61 -39.42
C GLU A 255 74.76 36.80 -39.97
N ALA A 256 74.69 35.46 -39.91
CA ALA A 256 75.73 34.58 -40.46
C ALA A 256 75.89 34.74 -41.97
N PHE A 257 74.79 34.80 -42.73
CA PHE A 257 74.84 34.99 -44.19
C PHE A 257 75.25 36.41 -44.60
N GLY A 258 74.80 37.45 -43.89
CA GLY A 258 75.21 38.82 -44.16
C GLY A 258 76.70 39.10 -43.87
N SER A 259 77.34 38.27 -43.04
CA SER A 259 78.79 38.34 -42.76
C SER A 259 79.64 37.64 -43.84
N ILE A 260 79.04 36.75 -44.63
CA ILE A 260 79.73 36.01 -45.70
C ILE A 260 79.82 36.86 -46.97
N GLU A 261 78.81 37.69 -47.23
CA GLU A 261 78.76 38.55 -48.43
C GLU A 261 79.78 39.71 -48.38
N THR A 262 80.27 40.09 -47.19
CA THR A 262 81.32 41.12 -47.03
C THR A 262 82.75 40.60 -47.16
N LEU A 263 82.95 39.28 -47.37
CA LEU A 263 84.27 38.65 -47.49
C LEU A 263 84.62 38.24 -48.93
N ASP A 264 83.72 38.45 -49.91
CA ASP A 264 83.93 38.07 -51.31
C ASP A 264 84.20 39.29 -52.24
N GLU A 265 84.46 40.47 -51.65
CA GLU A 265 84.75 41.71 -52.40
C GLU A 265 86.09 42.35 -51.93
N SER A 266 87.14 41.53 -51.80
CA SER A 266 88.52 42.00 -51.63
C SER A 266 89.53 41.17 -52.42
#